data_AF-A0A9E3SR27-F1
#
_entry.id   AF-A0A9E3SR27-F1
#
_cell.length_a   1.000
_cell.length_b   1.000
_cell.length_c   1.000
_cell.angle_alpha   90.00
_cell.angle_beta   90.00
_cell.angle_gamma   90.00
#
_symmetry.space_group_name_H-M   'P 1'
#
loop_
_entity.id
_entity.type
_entity.pdbx_description
1 polymer ?
#
loop_
_entity_poly.entity_id
_entity_poly.type
_entity_poly.pdbx_seq_one_letter_code
_entity_poly.pdbx_strand_id
1 'polypeptide(L)'
;MAATCPLPHGGDGQILGLSAENTLYVEEYYDEDRLARHVLTLDGRILKSFDEHLEDSVVSTFPPLPDHLVRPAPIRAAVRLNFRGPRFRGLRELDRITDVVRPLEVPTRMELVARLSLDIPPFMLIGIAESQVLAEALLIPPHGYFVCRRIRLAYALQETRYDDDHQPFDYD
;
A
#
# COMPACT_ATOMS: atom_id res chain seq x y z
N MET A 1 1.88 -7.67 -17.29
CA MET A 1 2.41 -7.62 -15.91
C MET A 1 2.16 -6.24 -15.37
N ALA A 2 1.68 -6.11 -14.13
CA ALA A 2 1.65 -4.80 -13.47
C ALA A 2 3.09 -4.38 -13.20
N ALA A 3 3.49 -3.19 -13.63
CA ALA A 3 4.81 -2.66 -13.30
C ALA A 3 4.83 -2.34 -11.80
N THR A 4 5.78 -2.92 -11.07
CA THR A 4 6.07 -2.57 -9.67
C THR A 4 7.30 -1.67 -9.64
N CYS A 5 7.24 -0.61 -8.84
CA CYS A 5 8.34 0.32 -8.61
C CYS A 5 8.65 0.33 -7.12
N PRO A 6 9.69 -0.37 -6.64
CA PRO A 6 10.10 -0.26 -5.25
C PRO A 6 10.59 1.16 -4.96
N LEU A 7 10.15 1.74 -3.84
CA LEU A 7 10.68 3.02 -3.35
C LEU A 7 12.00 2.78 -2.59
N PRO A 8 12.88 3.79 -2.47
CA PRO A 8 14.23 3.63 -1.93
C PRO A 8 14.31 3.05 -0.52
N HIS A 9 13.36 3.36 0.35
CA HIS A 9 13.42 2.97 1.77
C HIS A 9 12.53 1.76 2.11
N GLY A 10 11.73 1.29 1.15
CA GLY A 10 10.77 0.20 1.37
C GLY A 10 9.63 0.58 2.33
N GLY A 11 9.41 1.88 2.53
CA GLY A 11 8.39 2.41 3.43
C GLY A 11 6.97 2.38 2.85
N ASP A 12 6.03 2.97 3.60
CA ASP A 12 4.66 3.16 3.13
C ASP A 12 4.59 4.37 2.18
N GLY A 13 4.26 4.10 0.91
CA GLY A 13 4.12 5.14 -0.13
C GLY A 13 2.72 5.73 -0.24
N GLN A 14 2.64 7.06 -0.37
CA GLN A 14 1.42 7.82 -0.63
C GLN A 14 1.58 8.70 -1.87
N ILE A 15 0.61 8.67 -2.79
CA ILE A 15 0.60 9.56 -3.95
C ILE A 15 0.20 10.98 -3.51
N LEU A 16 0.99 11.98 -3.89
CA LEU A 16 0.71 13.40 -3.65
C LEU A 16 0.00 14.05 -4.85
N GLY A 17 0.33 13.62 -6.06
CA GLY A 17 -0.34 14.07 -7.28
C GLY A 17 0.37 13.66 -8.57
N LEU A 18 -0.28 13.93 -9.69
CA LEU A 18 0.21 13.66 -11.05
C LEU A 18 0.23 14.97 -11.86
N SER A 19 1.34 15.28 -12.53
CA SER A 19 1.41 16.44 -13.44
C SER A 19 0.87 16.12 -14.83
N ALA A 20 0.65 17.14 -15.66
CA ALA A 20 0.18 16.97 -17.04
C ALA A 20 1.21 16.23 -17.92
N GLU A 21 2.48 16.27 -17.55
CA GLU A 21 3.61 15.60 -18.22
C GLU A 21 3.78 14.15 -17.74
N ASN A 22 2.78 13.56 -17.08
CA ASN A 22 2.83 12.20 -16.54
C ASN A 22 3.95 11.99 -15.51
N THR A 23 4.24 13.03 -14.72
CA THR A 23 5.18 12.94 -13.60
C THR A 23 4.41 12.73 -12.31
N LEU A 24 4.71 11.63 -11.61
CA LEU A 24 4.08 11.22 -10.37
C LEU A 24 4.89 11.75 -9.18
N TYR A 25 4.20 12.36 -8.22
CA TYR A 25 4.77 12.82 -6.96
C TYR A 25 4.30 11.88 -5.86
N VAL A 26 5.25 11.29 -5.13
CA VAL A 26 5.00 10.31 -4.07
C VAL A 26 5.71 10.76 -2.79
N GLU A 27 5.07 10.52 -1.67
CA GLU A 27 5.62 10.62 -0.32
C GLU A 27 5.87 9.21 0.21
N GLU A 28 7.00 8.97 0.83
CA GLU A 28 7.37 7.70 1.45
C GLU A 28 7.59 7.95 2.94
N TYR A 29 6.79 7.29 3.77
CA TYR A 29 6.99 7.23 5.21
C TYR A 29 7.81 5.99 5.52
N TYR A 30 8.96 6.18 6.14
CA TYR A 30 9.87 5.10 6.47
C TYR A 30 10.49 5.36 7.85
N ASP A 31 11.04 4.31 8.45
CA ASP A 31 11.33 4.30 9.89
C ASP A 31 10.09 4.76 10.69
N GLU A 32 10.22 5.12 11.97
CA GLU A 32 9.05 5.53 12.77
C GLU A 32 8.52 6.92 12.35
N ASP A 33 9.43 7.83 11.99
CA ASP A 33 9.10 9.26 11.89
C ASP A 33 9.72 9.96 10.67
N ARG A 34 10.28 9.23 9.70
CA ARG A 34 11.00 9.84 8.56
C ARG A 34 10.18 9.88 7.29
N LEU A 35 10.49 10.89 6.48
CA LEU A 35 9.77 11.15 5.26
C LEU A 35 10.73 11.42 4.09
N ALA A 36 10.41 10.86 2.94
CA ALA A 36 11.03 11.21 1.67
C ALA A 36 9.95 11.57 0.64
N ARG A 37 10.27 12.47 -0.30
CA ARG A 37 9.44 12.78 -1.46
C ARG A 37 10.16 12.42 -2.75
N HIS A 38 9.47 11.64 -3.57
CA HIS A 38 9.98 11.14 -4.84
C HIS A 38 9.19 11.74 -5.99
N VAL A 39 9.92 12.12 -7.03
CA VAL A 39 9.37 12.49 -8.33
C VAL A 39 9.67 11.34 -9.28
N LEU A 40 8.64 10.68 -9.77
CA LEU A 40 8.70 9.44 -10.52
C LEU A 40 8.10 9.64 -11.91
N THR A 41 8.58 8.91 -12.91
CA THR A 41 7.85 8.67 -14.15
C THR A 41 6.86 7.52 -14.00
N LEU A 42 5.89 7.39 -14.91
CA LEU A 42 4.87 6.32 -14.84
C LEU A 42 5.43 4.89 -15.01
N ASP A 43 6.62 4.74 -15.57
CA ASP A 43 7.35 3.46 -15.65
C ASP A 43 8.16 3.16 -14.38
N GLY A 44 8.09 4.01 -13.35
CA GLY A 44 8.73 3.78 -12.06
C GLY A 44 10.15 4.32 -11.92
N ARG A 45 10.68 5.08 -12.89
CA ARG A 45 12.00 5.69 -12.74
C ARG A 45 11.94 6.92 -11.83
N ILE A 46 12.76 6.94 -10.78
CA ILE A 46 12.96 8.11 -9.91
C ILE A 46 13.73 9.18 -10.68
N LEU A 47 13.11 10.34 -10.87
CA LEU A 47 13.72 11.55 -11.45
C LEU A 47 14.44 12.38 -10.40
N LYS A 48 13.81 12.53 -9.22
CA LYS A 48 14.33 13.28 -8.07
C LYS A 48 13.84 12.63 -6.78
N SER A 49 14.67 12.69 -5.75
CA SER A 49 14.32 12.31 -4.39
C SER A 49 14.76 13.42 -3.45
N PHE A 50 13.87 13.77 -2.52
CA PHE A 50 14.13 14.68 -1.41
C PHE A 50 13.95 13.85 -0.16
N ASP A 51 14.96 13.81 0.70
CA ASP A 51 14.99 12.91 1.84
C ASP A 51 15.45 13.67 3.07
N GLU A 52 14.74 13.49 4.18
CA GLU A 52 15.08 14.08 5.47
C GLU A 52 16.41 13.56 6.03
N HIS A 53 16.88 12.37 5.62
CA HIS A 53 18.11 11.78 6.18
C HIS A 53 19.42 12.33 5.56
N LEU A 54 19.38 12.83 4.32
CA LEU A 54 20.55 13.31 3.58
C LEU A 54 21.00 14.72 4.05
N GLU A 55 21.63 14.74 5.23
CA GLU A 55 22.60 15.71 5.82
C GLU A 55 22.35 17.25 5.75
N ASP A 56 22.43 17.86 6.94
CA ASP A 56 22.95 19.21 7.28
C ASP A 56 22.22 20.52 6.90
N SER A 57 21.03 20.47 6.31
CA SER A 57 20.24 21.70 6.13
C SER A 57 19.20 21.88 7.24
N VAL A 58 19.46 22.86 8.11
CA VAL A 58 18.66 23.33 9.27
C VAL A 58 17.20 23.71 8.93
N VAL A 59 16.79 23.60 7.67
CA VAL A 59 15.39 23.74 7.25
C VAL A 59 15.11 22.71 6.16
N SER A 60 14.78 21.47 6.57
CA SER A 60 14.21 20.43 5.69
C SER A 60 12.78 20.84 5.28
N THR A 61 12.67 21.88 4.46
CA THR A 61 11.41 22.16 3.78
C THR A 61 11.47 21.52 2.42
N PHE A 62 10.73 20.41 2.26
CA PHE A 62 10.43 19.89 0.94
C PHE A 62 9.94 21.02 0.02
N PRO A 63 10.38 21.04 -1.25
CA PRO A 63 9.88 22.02 -2.19
C PRO A 63 8.34 21.94 -2.27
N PRO A 64 7.65 23.08 -2.45
CA PRO A 64 6.21 23.07 -2.61
C PRO A 64 5.84 22.23 -3.85
N LEU A 65 4.75 21.46 -3.72
CA LEU A 65 4.20 20.73 -4.84
C LEU A 65 3.70 21.72 -5.91
N PRO A 66 3.84 21.42 -7.21
CA PRO A 66 3.26 22.25 -8.24
C PRO A 66 1.74 22.45 -8.07
N ASP A 67 1.25 23.66 -8.33
CA ASP A 67 -0.16 23.99 -8.14
C ASP A 67 -1.09 23.29 -9.14
N HIS A 68 -0.55 22.86 -10.28
CA HIS A 68 -1.30 22.21 -11.36
C HIS A 68 -1.35 20.68 -11.24
N LEU A 69 -0.86 20.11 -10.12
CA LEU A 69 -0.97 18.66 -9.92
C LEU A 69 -2.44 18.24 -9.79
N VAL A 70 -2.81 17.18 -10.52
CA VAL A 70 -4.02 16.43 -10.21
C VAL A 70 -3.75 15.66 -8.92
N ARG A 71 -4.34 16.12 -7.82
CA ARG A 71 -4.17 15.52 -6.49
C ARG A 71 -5.21 14.43 -6.26
N PRO A 72 -4.92 13.41 -5.43
CA PRO A 72 -5.95 12.52 -4.93
C PRO A 72 -7.10 13.32 -4.33
N ALA A 73 -8.32 13.12 -4.84
CA ALA A 73 -9.49 13.75 -4.27
C ALA A 73 -9.85 13.08 -2.92
N PRO A 74 -10.45 13.82 -1.96
CA PRO A 74 -10.98 13.23 -0.75
C PRO A 74 -11.96 12.11 -1.10
N ILE A 75 -11.68 10.91 -0.58
CA ILE A 75 -12.43 9.71 -0.92
C ILE A 75 -13.78 9.77 -0.21
N ARG A 76 -14.85 9.97 -0.98
CA ARG A 76 -16.21 10.03 -0.44
C ARG A 76 -17.10 8.98 -1.08
N ALA A 77 -17.01 8.81 -2.39
CA ALA A 77 -17.87 7.87 -3.10
C ALA A 77 -17.48 6.41 -2.83
N ALA A 78 -16.16 6.14 -2.82
CA ALA A 78 -15.61 4.79 -2.66
C ALA A 78 -15.28 4.43 -1.21
N VAL A 79 -15.63 5.26 -0.21
CA VAL A 79 -15.30 5.01 1.21
C VAL A 79 -15.85 3.67 1.72
N ARG A 80 -16.97 3.20 1.14
CA ARG A 80 -17.57 1.89 1.46
C ARG A 80 -16.71 0.70 1.05
N LEU A 81 -15.70 0.93 0.20
CA LEU A 81 -14.70 -0.08 -0.15
C LEU A 81 -13.59 -0.17 0.89
N ASN A 82 -13.52 0.78 1.85
CA ASN A 82 -12.56 0.73 2.92
C ASN A 82 -12.92 -0.36 3.92
N PHE A 83 -11.92 -1.13 4.31
CA PHE A 83 -12.00 -2.19 5.29
C PHE A 83 -10.64 -2.28 5.99
N ARG A 84 -10.65 -2.36 7.31
CA ARG A 84 -9.45 -2.53 8.12
C ARG A 84 -9.73 -3.57 9.19
N GLY A 85 -9.10 -4.74 9.06
CA GLY A 85 -9.02 -5.74 10.10
C GLY A 85 -8.06 -5.30 11.23
N PRO A 86 -7.81 -6.18 12.20
CA PRO A 86 -6.88 -5.94 13.31
C PRO A 86 -5.42 -6.01 12.85
N ARG A 87 -4.50 -6.27 13.79
CA ARG A 87 -3.07 -6.40 13.55
C ARG A 87 -2.79 -7.22 12.28
N PHE A 88 -1.79 -6.78 11.53
CA PHE A 88 -1.40 -7.41 10.26
C PHE A 88 -0.46 -8.60 10.46
N ARG A 89 0.02 -8.82 11.68
CA ARG A 89 0.94 -9.89 12.06
C ARG A 89 0.62 -10.31 13.51
N GLY A 90 0.67 -11.61 13.77
CA GLY A 90 0.44 -12.16 15.11
C GLY A 90 0.13 -13.65 15.09
N LEU A 91 -0.65 -14.10 16.08
CA LEU A 91 -1.04 -15.51 16.23
C LEU A 91 -2.49 -15.70 15.80
N ARG A 92 -2.73 -16.56 14.80
CA ARG A 92 -4.04 -16.79 14.16
C ARG A 92 -5.14 -17.12 15.18
N GLU A 93 -4.82 -17.98 16.15
CA GLU A 93 -5.76 -18.44 17.17
C GLU A 93 -6.10 -17.32 18.16
N LEU A 94 -5.09 -16.60 18.65
CA LEU A 94 -5.28 -15.53 19.63
C LEU A 94 -6.00 -14.32 19.03
N ASP A 95 -5.61 -13.94 17.80
CA ASP A 95 -6.18 -12.77 17.11
C ASP A 95 -7.49 -13.10 16.39
N ARG A 96 -7.88 -14.39 16.36
CA ARG A 96 -9.04 -14.89 15.62
C ARG A 96 -9.06 -14.36 14.19
N ILE A 97 -7.93 -14.43 13.50
CA ILE A 97 -7.71 -13.73 12.22
C ILE A 97 -8.79 -14.06 11.17
N THR A 98 -9.33 -15.28 11.19
CA THR A 98 -10.39 -15.73 10.28
C THR A 98 -11.71 -14.98 10.45
N ASP A 99 -11.96 -14.43 11.63
CA ASP A 99 -13.21 -13.73 11.96
C ASP A 99 -13.14 -12.24 11.63
N VAL A 100 -11.94 -11.75 11.37
CA VAL A 100 -11.63 -10.32 11.32
C VAL A 100 -11.03 -9.89 9.98
N VAL A 101 -10.62 -10.83 9.13
CA VAL A 101 -10.33 -10.57 7.71
C VAL A 101 -11.59 -10.72 6.87
N ARG A 102 -11.61 -10.10 5.69
CA ARG A 102 -12.63 -10.39 4.70
C ARG A 102 -12.26 -11.67 3.94
N PRO A 103 -13.09 -12.73 3.98
CA PRO A 103 -12.78 -13.98 3.31
C PRO A 103 -12.79 -13.84 1.79
N LEU A 104 -12.01 -14.70 1.13
CA LEU A 104 -11.93 -14.81 -0.31
C LEU A 104 -12.46 -16.17 -0.77
N GLU A 105 -13.22 -16.16 -1.86
CA GLU A 105 -13.65 -17.40 -2.52
C GLU A 105 -12.44 -18.20 -3.00
N VAL A 106 -12.57 -19.53 -3.08
CA VAL A 106 -11.49 -20.42 -3.50
C VAL A 106 -10.91 -20.04 -4.88
N PRO A 107 -11.72 -19.80 -5.93
CA PRO A 107 -11.18 -19.40 -7.23
C PRO A 107 -10.37 -18.09 -7.15
N THR A 108 -10.84 -17.12 -6.39
CA THR A 108 -10.15 -15.83 -6.18
C THR A 108 -8.81 -16.03 -5.48
N ARG A 109 -8.72 -16.91 -4.48
CA ARG A 109 -7.45 -17.21 -3.81
C ARG A 109 -6.45 -17.85 -4.76
N MET A 110 -6.90 -18.82 -5.57
CA MET A 110 -6.05 -19.48 -6.57
C MET A 110 -5.50 -18.46 -7.58
N GLU A 111 -6.36 -17.58 -8.10
CA GLU A 111 -5.94 -16.58 -9.07
C GLU A 111 -4.98 -15.56 -8.45
N LEU A 112 -5.24 -15.08 -7.22
CA LEU A 112 -4.36 -14.13 -6.54
C LEU A 112 -2.97 -14.72 -6.28
N VAL A 113 -2.89 -15.93 -5.74
CA VAL A 113 -1.60 -16.61 -5.49
C VAL A 113 -0.80 -16.75 -6.78
N ALA A 114 -1.43 -17.21 -7.86
CA ALA A 114 -0.76 -17.36 -9.15
C ALA A 114 -0.32 -16.01 -9.74
N ARG A 115 -1.22 -15.02 -9.74
CA ARG A 115 -1.01 -13.72 -10.37
C ARG A 115 0.01 -12.85 -9.64
N LEU A 116 0.09 -12.98 -8.32
CA LEU A 116 1.09 -12.32 -7.47
C LEU A 116 2.36 -13.16 -7.28
N SER A 117 2.40 -14.38 -7.82
CA SER A 117 3.53 -15.32 -7.66
C SER A 117 3.92 -15.51 -6.18
N LEU A 118 2.91 -15.68 -5.31
CA LEU A 118 3.14 -15.90 -3.88
C LEU A 118 3.69 -17.31 -3.65
N ASP A 119 4.72 -17.43 -2.82
CA ASP A 119 5.32 -18.72 -2.43
C ASP A 119 4.51 -19.43 -1.31
N ILE A 120 3.19 -19.53 -1.51
CA ILE A 120 2.27 -20.20 -0.61
C ILE A 120 1.20 -20.94 -1.39
N PRO A 121 0.68 -22.07 -0.89
CA PRO A 121 -0.48 -22.69 -1.49
C PRO A 121 -1.75 -21.83 -1.28
N PRO A 122 -2.75 -21.87 -2.19
CA PRO A 122 -3.95 -21.04 -2.12
C PRO A 122 -4.76 -21.14 -0.81
N PHE A 123 -4.72 -22.28 -0.12
CA PHE A 123 -5.43 -22.45 1.15
C PHE A 123 -4.77 -21.69 2.31
N MET A 124 -3.49 -21.34 2.19
CA MET A 124 -2.79 -20.51 3.18
C MET A 124 -3.12 -19.03 3.04
N LEU A 125 -3.66 -18.58 1.90
CA LEU A 125 -4.21 -17.23 1.79
C LEU A 125 -5.51 -17.14 2.61
N ILE A 126 -5.46 -16.42 3.72
CA ILE A 126 -6.55 -16.32 4.71
C ILE A 126 -7.63 -15.38 4.18
N GLY A 127 -7.24 -14.18 3.72
CA GLY A 127 -8.17 -13.20 3.18
C GLY A 127 -7.59 -11.80 3.02
N ILE A 128 -8.47 -10.81 2.89
CA ILE A 128 -8.09 -9.39 2.84
C ILE A 128 -8.06 -8.85 4.28
N ALA A 129 -6.89 -8.46 4.76
CA ALA A 129 -6.70 -7.83 6.07
C ALA A 129 -6.96 -6.32 6.02
N GLU A 130 -6.62 -5.68 4.90
CA GLU A 130 -6.90 -4.26 4.69
C GLU A 130 -7.29 -4.04 3.23
N SER A 131 -8.26 -3.17 3.02
CA SER A 131 -8.55 -2.56 1.74
C SER A 131 -8.75 -1.08 1.98
N GLN A 132 -7.85 -0.25 1.47
CA GLN A 132 -7.90 1.19 1.67
C GLN A 132 -7.90 1.85 0.30
N VAL A 133 -8.94 2.61 0.00
CA VAL A 133 -8.92 3.54 -1.13
C VAL A 133 -7.90 4.63 -0.80
N LEU A 134 -7.04 4.93 -1.76
CA LEU A 134 -6.02 5.98 -1.68
C LEU A 134 -6.40 7.20 -2.51
N ALA A 135 -7.09 6.98 -3.63
CA ALA A 135 -7.58 8.03 -4.50
C ALA A 135 -8.81 7.57 -5.28
N GLU A 136 -9.69 8.50 -5.64
CA GLU A 136 -10.78 8.28 -6.59
C GLU A 136 -10.88 9.43 -7.59
N ALA A 137 -11.32 9.12 -8.81
CA ALA A 137 -11.57 10.10 -9.86
C ALA A 137 -12.86 9.72 -10.61
N LEU A 138 -13.76 10.70 -10.82
CA LEU A 138 -14.95 10.49 -11.64
C LEU A 138 -14.54 10.38 -13.11
N LEU A 139 -14.79 9.23 -13.72
CA LEU A 139 -14.49 8.94 -15.12
C LEU A 139 -15.72 9.15 -16.00
N ILE A 140 -16.87 8.62 -15.58
CA ILE A 140 -18.13 8.67 -16.32
C ILE A 140 -19.22 9.19 -15.37
N PRO A 141 -19.67 10.45 -15.53
CA PRO A 141 -20.75 10.97 -14.72
C PRO A 141 -22.05 10.14 -14.90
N PRO A 142 -22.85 9.93 -13.83
CA PRO A 142 -22.62 10.36 -12.44
C PRO A 142 -21.94 9.31 -11.53
N HIS A 143 -21.71 8.07 -12.01
CA HIS A 143 -21.40 6.93 -11.12
C HIS A 143 -20.19 6.07 -11.52
N GLY A 144 -19.52 6.38 -12.64
CA GLY A 144 -18.31 5.68 -13.05
C GLY A 144 -17.07 6.32 -12.45
N TYR A 145 -16.41 5.63 -11.52
CA TYR A 145 -15.20 6.10 -10.86
C TYR A 145 -14.01 5.19 -11.18
N PHE A 146 -12.85 5.78 -11.38
CA PHE A 146 -11.57 5.09 -11.28
C PHE A 146 -11.07 5.20 -9.84
N VAL A 147 -10.61 4.10 -9.25
CA VAL A 147 -10.22 4.04 -7.83
C VAL A 147 -8.85 3.41 -7.69
N CYS A 148 -7.94 4.11 -7.03
CA CYS A 148 -6.67 3.55 -6.58
C CYS A 148 -6.85 2.97 -5.19
N ARG A 149 -6.51 1.69 -4.99
CA ARG A 149 -6.70 0.97 -3.74
C ARG A 149 -5.43 0.25 -3.34
N ARG A 150 -5.07 0.36 -2.06
CA ARG A 150 -4.13 -0.54 -1.38
C ARG A 150 -4.92 -1.73 -0.84
N ILE A 151 -4.41 -2.93 -1.07
CA ILE A 151 -4.96 -4.17 -0.52
C ILE A 151 -3.84 -4.86 0.23
N ARG A 152 -4.05 -5.18 1.51
CA ARG A 152 -3.17 -6.05 2.29
C ARG A 152 -3.85 -7.41 2.46
N LEU A 153 -3.13 -8.46 2.09
CA LEU A 153 -3.59 -9.84 2.17
C LEU A 153 -2.95 -10.49 3.39
N ALA A 154 -3.74 -11.20 4.20
CA ALA A 154 -3.21 -12.03 5.27
C ALA A 154 -3.02 -13.46 4.77
N TYR A 155 -1.87 -14.04 5.06
CA TYR A 155 -1.58 -15.45 4.78
C TYR A 155 -0.97 -16.16 5.97
N ALA A 156 -1.25 -17.44 6.06
CA ALA A 156 -0.74 -18.31 7.11
C ALA A 156 0.71 -18.73 6.81
N LEU A 157 1.49 -18.87 7.88
CA LEU A 157 2.81 -19.49 7.84
C LEU A 157 2.71 -20.98 8.18
N GLN A 158 3.68 -21.77 7.69
CA GLN A 158 3.77 -23.19 8.00
C GLN A 158 4.06 -23.43 9.49
N GLU A 159 4.90 -22.58 10.07
CA GLU A 159 5.37 -22.66 11.45
C GLU A 159 5.36 -21.28 12.08
N THR A 160 5.23 -21.22 13.40
CA THR A 160 5.39 -19.97 14.16
C THR A 160 6.81 -19.45 14.00
N ARG A 161 6.92 -18.17 13.67
CA ARG A 161 8.16 -17.41 13.59
C ARG A 161 8.21 -16.37 14.71
N TYR A 162 9.36 -15.75 14.87
CA TYR A 162 9.59 -14.66 15.82
C TYR A 162 10.14 -13.47 15.05
N ASP A 163 9.64 -12.27 15.35
CA ASP A 163 10.16 -11.03 14.78
C ASP A 163 11.38 -10.52 15.58
N ASP A 164 11.89 -9.35 15.21
CA ASP A 164 13.06 -8.75 15.83
C ASP A 164 12.85 -8.44 17.34
N ASP A 165 11.58 -8.24 17.74
CA ASP A 165 11.17 -8.02 19.14
C ASP A 165 10.90 -9.33 19.90
N HIS A 166 11.20 -10.49 19.29
CA HIS A 166 10.90 -11.82 19.83
C HIS A 166 9.40 -12.06 20.05
N GLN A 167 8.52 -11.38 19.32
CA GLN A 167 7.08 -11.64 19.35
C GLN A 167 6.74 -12.81 18.39
N PRO A 168 5.97 -13.81 18.85
CA PRO A 168 5.60 -14.93 18.01
C PRO A 168 4.52 -14.54 16.99
N PHE A 169 4.63 -15.04 15.76
CA PHE A 169 3.61 -14.90 14.73
C PHE A 169 3.51 -16.12 13.82
N ASP A 170 2.30 -16.47 13.39
CA ASP A 170 2.03 -17.56 12.45
C ASP A 170 1.10 -17.13 11.28
N TYR A 171 0.88 -15.82 11.15
CA TYR A 171 0.38 -15.15 9.94
C TYR A 171 1.05 -13.78 9.75
N ASP A 172 1.02 -13.30 8.51
CA ASP A 172 1.54 -12.00 8.06
C ASP A 172 0.67 -11.44 6.90
#